data_AF-A0A4P8R0E2-F1
#
_entry.id   AF-A0A4P8R0E2-F1
#
_cell.length_a   1.000
_cell.length_b   1.000
_cell.length_c   1.000
_cell.angle_alpha   90.00
_cell.angle_beta   90.00
_cell.angle_gamma   90.00
#
_symmetry.space_group_name_H-M   'P 1'
#
loop_
_entity.id
_entity.type
_entity.pdbx_description
1 polymer ?
#
loop_
_entity_poly.entity_id
_entity_poly.type
_entity_poly.pdbx_seq_one_letter_code
_entity_poly.pdbx_strand_id
1 'polypeptide(L)'
;MGLGSIRIRVVTNRDEIPSLEQEERAVHLAFRPSDKDLFSLVKTCPSIEILQLPASSYDGLSKFIKMYLSSSGIHLVKGDVSGHWHDLNNYFVIPSYVLEKIKELEVQGRTEEEIIGEVTNLRKISPDMILHLLHSSFLSPGSERPEMNRV
;
A
#
# COMPACT_ATOMS: atom_id res chain seq x y z
N MET A 1 15.44 11.61 -11.26
CA MET A 1 15.17 11.57 -9.81
C MET A 1 14.83 10.13 -9.48
N GLY A 2 15.58 9.50 -8.57
CA GLY A 2 15.35 8.10 -8.19
C GLY A 2 13.98 7.93 -7.54
N LEU A 3 13.39 6.74 -7.68
CA LEU A 3 12.18 6.39 -6.96
C LEU A 3 12.48 6.40 -5.46
N GLY A 4 11.75 7.19 -4.69
CA GLY A 4 11.85 7.18 -3.23
C GLY A 4 11.38 5.83 -2.68
N SER A 5 11.99 5.35 -1.59
CA SER A 5 11.51 4.15 -0.90
C SER A 5 10.08 4.33 -0.41
N ILE A 6 9.24 3.30 -0.55
CA ILE A 6 7.87 3.31 -0.01
C ILE A 6 7.91 2.79 1.42
N ARG A 7 7.25 3.48 2.33
CA ARG A 7 7.14 3.09 3.74
C ARG A 7 5.69 2.68 4.00
N ILE A 8 5.51 1.50 4.55
CA ILE A 8 4.21 0.95 4.93
C ILE A 8 4.18 0.89 6.45
N ARG A 9 3.27 1.66 7.06
CA ARG A 9 3.08 1.68 8.51
C ARG A 9 2.40 0.39 8.96
N VAL A 10 3.05 -0.35 9.85
CA VAL A 10 2.53 -1.62 10.39
C VAL A 10 1.79 -1.33 11.69
N VAL A 11 0.53 -1.72 11.72
CA VAL A 11 -0.37 -1.51 12.86
C VAL A 11 -0.76 -2.88 13.39
N THR A 12 -0.34 -3.17 14.61
CA THR A 12 -0.50 -4.49 15.22
C THR A 12 -1.74 -4.58 16.10
N ASN A 13 -2.18 -3.44 16.65
CA ASN A 13 -3.38 -3.35 17.47
C ASN A 13 -4.26 -2.15 17.07
N ARG A 14 -5.58 -2.27 17.28
CA ARG A 14 -6.57 -1.21 17.02
C ARG A 14 -6.31 0.07 17.79
N ASP A 15 -5.74 -0.04 18.99
CA ASP A 15 -5.43 1.11 19.86
C ASP A 15 -4.33 1.99 19.28
N GLU A 16 -3.58 1.51 18.28
CA GLU A 16 -2.55 2.29 17.58
C GLU A 16 -3.15 3.20 16.49
N ILE A 17 -4.35 2.90 15.97
CA ILE A 17 -5.02 3.69 14.91
C ILE A 17 -5.08 5.20 15.23
N PRO A 18 -5.54 5.64 16.43
CA PRO A 18 -5.62 7.07 16.74
C PRO A 18 -4.25 7.77 16.85
N SER A 19 -3.15 7.01 16.96
CA SER A 19 -1.79 7.52 17.05
C SER A 19 -1.06 7.53 15.69
N LEU A 20 -1.78 7.26 14.60
CA LEU A 20 -1.20 7.29 13.27
C LEU A 20 -1.04 8.72 12.75
N GLU A 21 0.04 8.96 12.01
CA GLU A 21 0.28 10.25 11.37
C GLU A 21 -0.70 10.45 10.21
N GLN A 22 -1.15 11.70 10.01
CA GLN A 22 -2.13 12.02 8.96
C GLN A 22 -1.56 11.88 7.54
N GLU A 23 -0.23 11.87 7.42
CA GLU A 23 0.53 11.80 6.17
C GLU A 23 0.84 10.35 5.75
N GLU A 24 0.46 9.35 6.54
CA GLU A 24 0.63 7.94 6.20
C GLU A 24 -0.13 7.60 4.91
N ARG A 25 0.61 7.22 3.86
CA ARG A 25 0.04 6.83 2.56
C ARG A 25 -0.25 5.35 2.44
N ALA A 26 0.49 4.51 3.17
CA ALA A 26 0.34 3.07 3.11
C ALA A 26 0.33 2.46 4.51
N VAL A 27 -0.72 1.71 4.83
CA VAL A 27 -0.91 1.09 6.15
C VAL A 27 -1.15 -0.41 5.98
N HIS A 28 -0.50 -1.21 6.82
CA HIS A 28 -0.78 -2.63 6.97
C HIS A 28 -1.40 -2.89 8.35
N LEU A 29 -2.59 -3.49 8.39
CA LEU A 29 -3.19 -3.95 9.64
C LEU A 29 -2.88 -5.43 9.84
N ALA A 30 -2.06 -5.74 10.85
CA ALA A 30 -1.69 -7.11 11.20
C ALA A 30 -2.75 -7.83 12.07
N PHE A 31 -3.95 -7.24 12.18
CA PHE A 31 -5.09 -7.80 12.90
C PHE A 31 -6.34 -7.78 12.01
N ARG A 32 -7.44 -8.38 12.48
CA ARG A 32 -8.73 -8.33 11.79
C ARG A 32 -9.48 -7.06 12.19
N PRO A 33 -9.61 -6.04 11.32
CA PRO A 33 -10.32 -4.83 11.67
C PRO A 33 -11.84 -5.08 11.68
N SER A 34 -12.53 -4.40 12.59
CA SER A 34 -13.98 -4.18 12.53
C SER A 34 -14.31 -2.98 11.64
N ASP A 35 -15.57 -2.84 11.24
CA ASP A 35 -16.04 -1.69 10.46
C ASP A 35 -15.67 -0.35 11.13
N LYS A 36 -15.79 -0.28 12.47
CA LYS A 36 -15.40 0.89 13.27
C LYS A 36 -13.91 1.21 13.15
N ASP A 37 -13.06 0.18 13.17
CA ASP A 37 -11.61 0.36 13.06
C ASP A 37 -11.27 0.95 11.67
N LEU A 38 -11.93 0.48 10.60
CA LEU A 38 -11.73 0.99 9.25
C LEU A 38 -12.20 2.44 9.11
N PHE A 39 -13.38 2.79 9.62
CA PHE A 39 -13.84 4.18 9.60
C PHE A 39 -12.91 5.10 10.41
N SER A 40 -12.43 4.63 11.56
CA SER A 40 -11.46 5.38 12.37
C SER A 40 -10.13 5.57 11.64
N LEU A 41 -9.67 4.56 10.90
CA LEU A 41 -8.44 4.64 10.11
C LEU A 41 -8.56 5.72 9.03
N VAL A 42 -9.62 5.69 8.22
CA VAL A 42 -9.84 6.70 7.16
C VAL A 42 -9.96 8.11 7.74
N LYS A 43 -10.57 8.24 8.92
CA LYS A 43 -10.68 9.54 9.61
C LYS A 43 -9.33 10.04 10.15
N THR A 44 -8.49 9.15 10.66
CA THR A 44 -7.21 9.51 11.29
C THR A 44 -6.13 9.78 10.25
N CYS A 45 -6.11 8.98 9.17
CA CYS A 45 -5.15 9.10 8.07
C CYS A 45 -5.89 9.43 6.78
N PRO A 46 -6.26 10.71 6.54
CA PRO A 46 -6.98 11.09 5.33
C PRO A 46 -6.13 10.94 4.05
N SER A 47 -4.80 10.86 4.18
CA SER A 47 -3.87 10.70 3.06
C SER A 47 -3.60 9.24 2.68
N ILE A 48 -4.30 8.28 3.31
CA ILE A 48 -4.08 6.86 3.04
C ILE A 48 -4.53 6.50 1.62
N GLU A 49 -3.64 5.88 0.87
CA GLU A 49 -3.86 5.41 -0.50
C GLU A 49 -3.90 3.88 -0.56
N ILE A 50 -3.14 3.22 0.33
CA ILE A 50 -2.99 1.76 0.36
C ILE A 50 -3.35 1.22 1.74
N LEU A 51 -4.27 0.26 1.77
CA LEU A 51 -4.60 -0.52 2.96
C LEU A 51 -4.30 -2.00 2.71
N GLN A 52 -3.21 -2.49 3.27
CA GLN A 52 -2.81 -3.89 3.18
C GLN A 52 -3.40 -4.71 4.32
N LEU A 53 -3.98 -5.87 3.99
CA LEU A 53 -4.55 -6.80 4.96
C LEU A 53 -4.06 -8.24 4.72
N PRO A 54 -3.84 -9.02 5.79
CA PRO A 54 -3.65 -10.46 5.69
C PRO A 54 -4.82 -11.11 4.95
N ALA A 55 -4.54 -12.21 4.24
CA ALA A 55 -5.51 -12.88 3.38
C ALA A 55 -6.86 -13.18 4.05
N SER A 56 -6.83 -13.63 5.31
CA SER A 56 -8.01 -13.97 6.10
C SER A 56 -8.85 -12.75 6.49
N SER A 57 -8.20 -11.62 6.80
CA SER A 57 -8.86 -10.36 7.12
C SER A 57 -9.47 -9.73 5.88
N TYR A 58 -8.76 -9.72 4.75
CA TYR A 58 -9.24 -9.21 3.47
C TYR A 58 -10.50 -9.93 2.98
N ASP A 59 -10.50 -11.27 3.06
CA ASP A 59 -11.63 -12.08 2.64
C ASP A 59 -12.86 -11.85 3.52
N GLY A 60 -12.63 -11.63 4.81
CA GLY A 60 -13.67 -11.33 5.80
C GLY A 60 -14.34 -9.96 5.66
N LEU A 61 -13.85 -9.06 4.79
CA LEU A 61 -14.48 -7.76 4.58
C LEU A 61 -15.76 -7.89 3.74
N SER A 62 -16.83 -7.27 4.23
CA SER A 62 -18.09 -7.15 3.50
C SER A 62 -17.93 -6.37 2.20
N LYS A 63 -18.78 -6.69 1.19
CA LYS A 63 -18.79 -5.98 -0.10
C LYS A 63 -18.96 -4.46 0.08
N PHE A 64 -19.84 -4.04 0.98
CA PHE A 64 -20.06 -2.63 1.30
C PHE A 64 -18.78 -1.93 1.76
N ILE A 65 -18.02 -2.54 2.66
CA ILE A 65 -16.76 -1.99 3.17
C ILE A 65 -15.72 -1.87 2.06
N LYS A 66 -15.59 -2.90 1.21
CA LYS A 66 -14.69 -2.86 0.05
C LYS A 66 -15.04 -1.69 -0.88
N MET A 67 -16.33 -1.48 -1.14
CA MET A 67 -16.81 -0.35 -1.95
C MET A 67 -16.57 1.00 -1.28
N TYR A 68 -16.83 1.12 0.03
CA TYR A 68 -16.58 2.36 0.79
C TYR A 68 -15.11 2.79 0.74
N LEU A 69 -14.19 1.85 1.00
CA LEU A 69 -12.76 2.12 0.97
C LEU A 69 -12.30 2.52 -0.44
N SER A 70 -12.73 1.77 -1.46
CA SER A 70 -12.42 2.09 -2.86
C SER A 70 -12.96 3.45 -3.29
N SER A 71 -14.19 3.81 -2.90
CA SER A 71 -14.77 5.13 -3.17
C SER A 71 -14.07 6.27 -2.41
N SER A 72 -13.34 5.95 -1.34
CA SER A 72 -12.53 6.90 -0.57
C SER A 72 -11.12 7.06 -1.15
N GLY A 73 -10.81 6.43 -2.29
CA GLY A 73 -9.48 6.44 -2.92
C GLY A 73 -8.50 5.42 -2.35
N ILE A 74 -8.97 4.53 -1.47
CA ILE A 74 -8.13 3.56 -0.76
C ILE A 74 -8.12 2.24 -1.52
N HIS A 75 -6.92 1.83 -1.93
CA HIS A 75 -6.67 0.56 -2.57
C HIS A 75 -6.43 -0.51 -1.51
N LEU A 76 -7.33 -1.49 -1.47
CA LEU A 76 -7.17 -2.66 -0.62
C LEU A 76 -6.19 -3.63 -1.27
N VAL A 77 -5.14 -3.97 -0.54
CA VAL A 77 -4.10 -4.90 -1.00
C VAL A 77 -4.10 -6.15 -0.14
N LYS A 78 -4.08 -7.32 -0.77
CA LYS A 78 -3.98 -8.60 -0.06
C LYS A 78 -2.52 -8.97 0.13
N GLY A 79 -2.06 -9.01 1.38
CA GLY A 79 -0.68 -9.35 1.68
C GLY A 79 -0.31 -9.31 3.15
N ASP A 80 0.80 -9.97 3.50
CA ASP A 80 1.33 -10.02 4.86
C ASP A 80 2.75 -9.43 4.93
N VAL A 81 3.12 -8.83 6.06
CA VAL A 81 4.47 -8.29 6.30
C VAL A 81 5.22 -9.18 7.29
N SER A 82 5.61 -10.38 6.86
CA SER A 82 6.27 -11.34 7.77
C SER A 82 7.73 -10.94 8.11
N GLY A 83 8.03 -10.84 9.41
CA GLY A 83 9.37 -11.06 10.00
C GLY A 83 10.45 -9.97 9.90
N HIS A 84 10.23 -8.84 9.22
CA HIS A 84 11.26 -7.80 9.03
C HIS A 84 10.90 -6.40 9.57
N TRP A 85 9.72 -6.21 10.17
CA TRP A 85 9.29 -4.90 10.70
C TRP A 85 9.76 -4.62 12.14
N HIS A 86 10.70 -5.42 12.66
CA HIS A 86 11.16 -5.38 14.06
C HIS A 86 12.06 -4.17 14.39
N ASP A 87 12.08 -3.14 13.56
CA ASP A 87 12.82 -1.92 13.84
C ASP A 87 11.91 -0.88 14.49
N LEU A 88 12.49 -0.08 15.39
CA LEU A 88 11.94 0.79 16.45
C LEU A 88 10.72 1.69 16.13
N ASN A 89 10.21 1.67 14.90
CA ASN A 89 9.17 2.55 14.38
C ASN A 89 7.99 1.81 13.70
N ASN A 90 7.89 0.48 13.74
CA ASN A 90 6.87 -0.36 13.04
C ASN A 90 6.58 0.09 11.59
N TYR A 91 7.61 0.20 10.75
CA TYR A 91 7.43 0.35 9.29
C TYR A 91 8.02 -0.84 8.55
N PHE A 92 7.32 -1.28 7.51
CA PHE A 92 7.88 -2.10 6.47
C PHE A 92 8.30 -1.19 5.31
N VAL A 93 9.59 -1.20 4.96
CA VAL A 93 10.11 -0.33 3.91
C VAL A 93 10.35 -1.15 2.65
N ILE A 94 9.71 -0.75 1.55
CA ILE A 94 10.04 -1.21 0.20
C ILE A 94 11.17 -0.32 -0.31
N PRO A 95 12.41 -0.85 -0.40
CA PRO A 95 13.56 -0.06 -0.79
C PRO A 95 13.47 0.36 -2.26
N SER A 96 14.10 1.49 -2.60
CA SER A 96 14.06 2.07 -3.95
C SER A 96 14.48 1.10 -5.05
N TYR A 97 15.50 0.26 -4.79
CA TYR A 97 16.00 -0.70 -5.77
C TYR A 97 14.93 -1.72 -6.21
N VAL A 98 13.94 -2.02 -5.36
CA VAL A 98 12.80 -2.88 -5.74
C VAL A 98 11.93 -2.15 -6.75
N LEU A 99 11.65 -0.88 -6.52
CA LEU A 99 10.86 -0.05 -7.43
C LEU A 99 11.59 0.18 -8.75
N GLU A 100 12.91 0.37 -8.70
CA GLU A 100 13.76 0.45 -9.89
C GLU A 100 13.74 -0.86 -10.67
N LYS A 101 13.77 -2.02 -9.98
CA LYS A 101 13.68 -3.32 -10.64
C LYS A 101 12.33 -3.55 -11.31
N ILE A 102 11.22 -3.17 -10.65
CA ILE A 102 9.87 -3.23 -11.24
C ILE A 102 9.85 -2.43 -12.55
N LYS A 103 10.32 -1.18 -12.53
CA LYS A 103 10.40 -0.34 -13.74
C LYS A 103 11.33 -0.89 -14.80
N GLU A 104 12.49 -1.41 -14.43
CA GLU A 104 13.43 -2.01 -15.38
C GLU A 104 12.76 -3.16 -16.15
N LEU A 105 12.05 -4.04 -15.44
CA LEU A 105 11.36 -5.18 -16.05
C LEU A 105 10.16 -4.72 -16.90
N GLU A 106 9.43 -3.69 -16.47
CA GLU A 106 8.35 -3.07 -17.25
C GLU A 106 8.87 -2.48 -18.57
N VAL A 107 9.97 -1.71 -18.53
CA VAL A 107 10.62 -1.13 -19.73
C VAL A 107 11.18 -2.22 -20.65
N GLN A 108 11.61 -3.36 -20.10
CA GLN A 108 12.02 -4.52 -20.88
C GLN A 108 10.85 -5.24 -21.56
N GLY A 109 9.59 -4.84 -21.30
CA GLY A 109 8.40 -5.45 -21.88
C GLY A 109 8.06 -6.80 -21.29
N ARG A 110 8.51 -7.10 -20.07
CA ARG A 110 8.14 -8.32 -19.34
C ARG A 110 6.66 -8.33 -19.00
N THR A 111 6.06 -9.51 -18.96
CA THR A 111 4.66 -9.61 -18.52
C THR A 111 4.54 -9.37 -17.03
N GLU A 112 3.37 -8.93 -16.58
CA GLU A 112 3.10 -8.69 -15.15
C GLU A 112 3.40 -9.94 -14.30
N GLU A 113 3.10 -11.12 -14.81
CA GLU A 113 3.37 -12.41 -14.16
C GLU A 113 4.87 -12.65 -13.95
N GLU A 114 5.70 -12.35 -14.95
CA GLU A 114 7.16 -12.45 -14.84
C GLU A 114 7.71 -11.45 -13.83
N ILE A 115 7.21 -10.21 -13.85
CA ILE A 115 7.63 -9.15 -12.92
C ILE A 115 7.28 -9.55 -11.49
N ILE A 116 6.04 -10.00 -11.26
CA ILE A 116 5.58 -10.48 -9.96
C ILE A 116 6.46 -11.63 -9.47
N GLY A 117 6.76 -12.61 -10.33
CA GLY A 117 7.60 -13.76 -9.98
C GLY A 117 9.01 -13.35 -9.53
N GLU A 118 9.68 -12.50 -10.31
CA GLU A 118 11.03 -12.02 -10.00
C GLU A 118 11.06 -11.17 -8.72
N VAL A 119 10.13 -10.22 -8.58
CA VAL A 119 10.13 -9.27 -7.46
C VAL A 119 9.72 -9.94 -6.15
N THR A 120 8.80 -10.90 -6.19
CA THR A 120 8.41 -11.70 -5.01
C THR A 120 9.61 -12.50 -4.47
N ASN A 121 10.51 -12.96 -5.34
CA ASN A 121 11.73 -13.66 -4.93
C ASN A 121 12.80 -12.73 -4.32
N LEU A 122 12.86 -11.47 -4.76
CA LEU A 122 13.83 -10.48 -4.25
C LEU A 122 13.54 -10.01 -2.82
N ARG A 123 12.26 -9.78 -2.54
CA ARG A 123 11.73 -9.40 -1.22
C ARG A 123 10.37 -10.04 -1.09
N LYS A 124 10.02 -10.53 0.11
CA LYS A 124 8.73 -11.14 0.46
C LYS A 124 7.57 -10.13 0.40
N ILE A 125 7.42 -9.45 -0.73
CA ILE A 125 6.37 -8.51 -1.07
C ILE A 125 5.28 -9.33 -1.73
N SER A 126 4.03 -9.04 -1.37
CA SER A 126 2.90 -9.80 -1.90
C SER A 126 2.68 -9.47 -3.38
N PRO A 127 2.30 -10.46 -4.22
CA PRO A 127 1.98 -10.25 -5.63
C PRO A 127 1.02 -9.07 -5.88
N ASP A 128 0.02 -8.95 -5.01
CA ASP A 128 -1.00 -7.91 -5.07
C ASP A 128 -0.41 -6.50 -4.82
N MET A 129 0.58 -6.40 -3.94
CA MET A 129 1.33 -5.15 -3.73
C MET A 129 2.19 -4.83 -4.95
N ILE A 130 2.85 -5.82 -5.56
CA ILE A 130 3.67 -5.60 -6.77
C ILE A 130 2.79 -5.13 -7.93
N LEU A 131 1.64 -5.78 -8.13
CA LEU A 131 0.65 -5.37 -9.12
C LEU A 131 0.16 -3.94 -8.84
N HIS A 132 -0.15 -3.62 -7.58
CA HIS A 132 -0.50 -2.25 -7.23
C HIS A 132 0.64 -1.27 -7.57
N LEU A 133 1.89 -1.59 -7.27
CA LEU A 133 3.03 -0.72 -7.59
C LEU A 133 3.19 -0.50 -9.11
N LEU A 134 2.93 -1.51 -9.94
CA LEU A 134 2.94 -1.40 -11.41
C LEU A 134 1.88 -0.43 -11.92
N HIS A 135 0.65 -0.51 -11.39
CA HIS A 135 -0.49 0.29 -11.86
C HIS A 135 -0.63 1.65 -11.16
N SER A 136 -0.01 1.81 -10.01
CA SER A 136 -0.18 2.99 -9.16
C SER A 136 0.79 4.11 -9.55
N SER A 137 0.30 5.35 -9.48
CA SER A 137 1.06 6.54 -9.86
C SER A 137 2.27 6.84 -8.95
N PHE A 138 2.54 5.99 -7.93
CA PHE A 138 3.78 5.99 -7.17
C PHE A 138 5.05 5.84 -8.04
N LEU A 139 4.92 5.21 -9.21
CA LEU A 139 6.01 5.09 -10.18
C LEU A 139 6.06 6.26 -11.18
N SER A 140 5.08 7.16 -11.19
CA SER A 140 5.08 8.31 -12.09
C SER A 140 5.93 9.46 -11.50
N PRO A 141 7.02 9.90 -12.16
CA PRO A 141 7.60 11.20 -11.81
C PRO A 141 6.61 12.29 -12.21
N GLY A 142 5.87 12.82 -11.24
CA GLY A 142 5.08 14.05 -11.37
C GLY A 142 4.06 14.07 -12.52
N SER A 143 2.84 13.59 -12.27
CA SER A 143 1.70 14.14 -13.01
C SER A 143 1.34 15.48 -12.36
N GLU A 144 1.76 16.57 -13.00
CA GLU A 144 1.21 17.90 -12.79
C GLU A 144 -0.31 17.83 -12.74
N ARG A 145 -0.90 18.32 -11.65
CA ARG A 145 -2.33 18.58 -11.59
C ARG A 145 -2.61 19.68 -12.61
N PRO A 146 -3.52 19.51 -13.59
CA PRO A 146 -3.94 20.63 -14.41
C PRO A 146 -4.67 21.63 -13.51
N GLU A 147 -4.05 22.78 -13.25
CA GLU A 147 -4.72 23.94 -12.69
C GLU A 147 -5.88 24.29 -13.63
N MET A 148 -7.09 23.97 -13.19
CA MET A 148 -8.30 24.32 -13.90
C MET A 148 -8.56 25.81 -13.65
N ASN A 149 -8.19 26.62 -14.64
CA ASN A 149 -8.46 28.05 -14.71
C ASN A 149 -9.93 28.33 -14.36
N ARG A 150 -10.14 29.10 -13.30
CA ARG A 150 -11.43 29.72 -12.99
C ARG A 150 -11.62 30.91 -13.91
N VAL A 151 -12.66 30.85 -14.73
CA VAL A 151 -13.26 32.00 -15.44
C VAL A 151 -14.28 32.68 -14.56
#